data_AF-A0A9D6TGB2-F1
#
_entry.id   AF-A0A9D6TGB2-F1
#
_cell.length_a   1.000
_cell.length_b   1.000
_cell.length_c   1.000
_cell.angle_alpha   90.00
_cell.angle_beta   90.00
_cell.angle_gamma   90.00
#
_symmetry.space_group_name_H-M   'P 1'
#
loop_
_entity.id
_entity.type
_entity.pdbx_description
1 polymer ?
#
loop_
_entity_poly.entity_id
_entity_poly.type
_entity_poly.pdbx_seq_one_letter_code
_entity_poly.pdbx_strand_id
1 'polypeptide(L)'
;EPEEVKAAARRAAAHCASRGVDIAKLALQFSLGNPDIATTVAGSANPDNIRKWAQWAAEPIDTTLLTEVQAIFAPAKNLGHREGLPENN
;
A
#
# COMPACT_ATOMS: atom_id res chain seq x y z
N GLU A 1 12.52 -8.05 -1.57
CA GLU A 1 11.59 -7.98 -2.71
C GLU A 1 12.22 -8.40 -4.03
N PRO A 2 11.58 -9.34 -4.75
CA PRO A 2 11.81 -9.62 -6.18
C PRO A 2 11.73 -8.35 -7.04
N GLU A 3 12.35 -8.34 -8.23
CA GLU A 3 12.39 -7.14 -9.08
C GLU A 3 11.01 -6.81 -9.65
N GLU A 4 10.16 -7.81 -9.89
CA GLU A 4 8.79 -7.66 -10.34
C GLU A 4 7.94 -6.87 -9.33
N VAL A 5 8.13 -7.14 -8.03
CA VAL A 5 7.45 -6.42 -6.93
C VAL A 5 7.92 -4.96 -6.89
N LYS A 6 9.23 -4.72 -6.98
CA LYS A 6 9.80 -3.36 -7.02
C LYS A 6 9.32 -2.58 -8.24
N ALA A 7 9.28 -3.21 -9.42
CA ALA A 7 8.81 -2.61 -10.64
C ALA A 7 7.32 -2.23 -10.56
N ALA A 8 6.47 -3.11 -10.00
CA ALA A 8 5.08 -2.80 -9.73
C ALA A 8 4.93 -1.62 -8.76
N ALA A 9 5.69 -1.60 -7.67
CA ALA A 9 5.67 -0.51 -6.70
C ALA A 9 6.07 0.85 -7.31
N ARG A 10 7.14 0.89 -8.13
CA ARG A 10 7.54 2.12 -8.84
C ARG A 10 6.45 2.61 -9.79
N ARG A 11 5.83 1.68 -10.55
CA ARG A 11 4.70 2.01 -11.45
C ARG A 11 3.49 2.55 -10.70
N ALA A 12 3.11 1.92 -9.60
CA ALA A 12 1.99 2.36 -8.77
C ALA A 12 2.27 3.75 -8.17
N ALA A 13 3.49 3.98 -7.66
CA ALA A 13 3.86 5.26 -7.09
C ALA A 13 3.82 6.38 -8.15
N ALA A 14 4.34 6.13 -9.35
CA ALA A 14 4.26 7.08 -10.46
C ALA A 14 2.81 7.35 -10.90
N HIS A 15 1.96 6.30 -10.92
CA HIS A 15 0.54 6.43 -11.26
C HIS A 15 -0.21 7.30 -10.25
N CYS A 16 -0.06 7.04 -8.95
CA CYS A 16 -0.65 7.88 -7.91
C CYS A 16 -0.13 9.33 -7.99
N ALA A 17 1.18 9.52 -8.18
CA ALA A 17 1.78 10.84 -8.30
C ALA A 17 1.22 11.64 -9.49
N SER A 18 0.96 10.99 -10.63
CA SER A 18 0.33 11.63 -11.81
C SER A 18 -1.11 12.11 -11.54
N ARG A 19 -1.77 11.54 -10.52
CA ARG A 19 -3.10 11.95 -10.02
C ARG A 19 -3.02 12.93 -8.85
N GLY A 20 -1.82 13.38 -8.47
CA GLY A 20 -1.60 14.26 -7.31
C GLY A 20 -1.77 13.57 -5.96
N VAL A 21 -1.77 12.24 -5.91
CA VAL A 21 -1.94 11.45 -4.69
C VAL A 21 -0.63 10.78 -4.31
N ASP A 22 -0.25 10.90 -3.04
CA ASP A 22 0.86 10.13 -2.48
C ASP A 22 0.43 8.67 -2.32
N ILE A 23 1.18 7.71 -2.87
CA ILE A 23 0.85 6.29 -2.74
C ILE A 23 0.76 5.83 -1.27
N ALA A 24 1.51 6.47 -0.36
CA ALA A 24 1.43 6.16 1.07
C ALA A 24 0.05 6.46 1.65
N LYS A 25 -0.65 7.49 1.14
CA LYS A 25 -2.04 7.80 1.53
C LYS A 25 -2.96 6.66 1.16
N LEU A 26 -2.90 6.24 -0.11
CA LEU A 26 -3.76 5.19 -0.64
C LEU A 26 -3.52 3.85 0.08
N ALA A 27 -2.25 3.53 0.37
CA ALA A 27 -1.88 2.31 1.10
C ALA A 27 -2.40 2.32 2.55
N LEU A 28 -2.29 3.44 3.26
CA LEU A 28 -2.84 3.59 4.61
C LEU A 28 -4.36 3.40 4.62
N GLN A 29 -5.06 4.10 3.74
CA GLN A 29 -6.52 4.03 3.64
C GLN A 29 -7.01 2.63 3.23
N PHE A 30 -6.28 1.95 2.35
CA PHE A 30 -6.58 0.56 1.97
C PHE A 30 -6.54 -0.38 3.18
N SER A 31 -5.48 -0.30 3.99
CA SER A 31 -5.35 -1.14 5.19
C SER A 31 -6.43 -0.87 6.22
N LEU A 32 -6.83 0.40 6.40
CA LEU A 32 -7.90 0.80 7.31
C LEU A 32 -9.30 0.41 6.81
N GLY A 33 -9.48 0.23 5.51
CA GLY A 33 -10.77 -0.07 4.89
C GLY A 33 -11.26 -1.51 5.04
N ASN A 34 -10.44 -2.41 5.60
CA ASN A 34 -10.84 -3.80 5.81
C ASN A 34 -11.58 -3.98 7.15
N PRO A 35 -12.89 -4.26 7.15
CA PRO A 35 -13.68 -4.39 8.39
C PRO A 35 -13.29 -5.61 9.24
N ASP A 36 -12.63 -6.61 8.65
CA ASP A 36 -12.17 -7.80 9.38
C ASP A 36 -10.87 -7.55 10.17
N ILE A 37 -10.23 -6.39 9.97
CA ILE A 37 -8.98 -5.99 10.64
C ILE A 37 -9.31 -4.87 11.64
N ALA A 38 -9.24 -5.18 12.93
CA ALA A 38 -9.60 -4.22 13.98
C ALA A 38 -8.68 -2.99 14.05
N THR A 39 -7.38 -3.16 13.75
CA THR A 39 -6.37 -2.09 13.85
C THR A 39 -5.30 -2.26 12.78
N THR A 40 -4.90 -1.15 12.15
CA THR A 40 -3.68 -1.06 11.32
C THR A 40 -2.55 -0.42 12.13
N VAL A 41 -1.40 -1.11 12.26
CA VAL A 41 -0.20 -0.57 12.90
C VAL A 41 0.75 -0.05 11.82
N ALA A 42 0.92 1.28 11.76
CA ALA A 42 1.87 1.94 10.86
C ALA A 42 2.93 2.71 11.66
N GLY A 43 4.17 2.77 11.16
CA GLY A 43 5.29 3.40 11.86
C GLY A 43 6.08 4.36 10.97
N SER A 44 6.45 5.53 11.51
CA SER A 44 7.34 6.49 10.85
C SER A 44 8.35 7.04 11.83
N ALA A 45 9.57 7.31 11.36
CA ALA A 45 10.57 8.06 12.11
C ALA A 45 10.33 9.58 12.07
N ASN A 46 9.40 10.06 11.23
CA ASN A 46 9.08 11.47 11.08
C ASN A 46 7.71 11.78 11.73
N PRO A 47 7.64 12.65 12.76
CA PRO A 47 6.38 13.00 13.41
C PRO A 47 5.39 13.72 12.49
N ASP A 48 5.85 14.40 11.44
CA ASP A 48 4.96 15.07 10.48
C ASP A 48 4.17 14.06 9.64
N ASN A 49 4.76 12.89 9.34
CA ASN A 49 4.03 11.81 8.69
C ASN A 49 2.90 11.30 9.58
N ILE A 50 3.12 11.17 10.90
CA ILE A 50 2.06 10.72 11.83
C ILE A 50 0.86 11.65 11.78
N ARG A 51 1.10 12.98 11.78
CA ARG A 51 0.02 13.97 11.65
C ARG A 51 -0.70 13.87 10.31
N LYS A 52 0.06 13.71 9.22
CA LYS A 52 -0.47 13.55 7.85
C LYS A 52 -1.36 12.30 7.75
N TRP A 53 -0.95 11.20 8.36
CA TRP A 53 -1.69 9.93 8.37
C TRP A 53 -3.02 10.03 9.11
N ALA A 54 -3.04 10.71 10.26
CA ALA A 54 -4.29 10.97 10.99
C ALA A 54 -5.29 11.76 10.14
N GLN A 55 -4.81 12.75 9.36
CA GLN A 55 -5.66 13.50 8.42
C GLN A 55 -6.18 12.59 7.30
N TRP A 56 -5.28 11.85 6.63
CA TRP A 56 -5.63 10.93 5.55
C TRP A 56 -6.60 9.83 5.95
N ALA A 57 -6.50 9.31 7.18
CA ALA A 57 -7.38 8.27 7.70
C ALA A 57 -8.83 8.73 7.85
N ALA A 58 -9.06 10.04 8.02
CA ALA A 58 -10.41 10.62 8.12
C ALA A 58 -11.02 10.95 6.73
N GLU A 59 -10.23 10.88 5.67
CA GLU A 59 -10.69 11.14 4.31
C GLU A 59 -11.18 9.85 3.63
N PRO A 60 -12.19 9.92 2.76
CA PRO A 60 -12.60 8.77 1.96
C PRO A 60 -11.47 8.31 1.03
N ILE A 61 -11.40 7.01 0.78
CA ILE A 61 -10.47 6.44 -0.20
C ILE A 61 -10.98 6.67 -1.62
N ASP A 62 -10.07 7.01 -2.55
CA ASP A 62 -10.35 6.99 -3.98
C ASP A 62 -10.38 5.53 -4.47
N THR A 63 -11.59 4.98 -4.60
CA THR A 63 -11.82 3.58 -5.02
C THR A 63 -11.41 3.31 -6.46
N THR A 64 -11.43 4.33 -7.32
CA THR A 64 -11.02 4.20 -8.71
C THR A 64 -9.51 4.07 -8.78
N LEU A 65 -8.79 4.99 -8.11
CA LEU A 65 -7.34 4.93 -8.02
C LEU A 65 -6.86 3.65 -7.32
N LEU A 66 -7.57 3.18 -6.29
CA LEU A 66 -7.28 1.91 -5.63
C LEU A 66 -7.35 0.74 -6.62
N THR A 67 -8.42 0.66 -7.43
CA THR A 67 -8.60 -0.41 -8.42
C THR A 67 -7.49 -0.38 -9.48
N GLU A 68 -7.12 0.81 -9.96
CA GLU A 68 -6.02 1.00 -10.91
C GLU A 68 -4.68 0.51 -10.31
N VAL A 69 -4.40 0.84 -9.04
CA VAL A 69 -3.19 0.38 -8.33
C VAL A 69 -3.21 -1.14 -8.10
N GLN A 70 -4.34 -1.72 -7.75
CA GLN A 70 -4.47 -3.17 -7.62
C GLN A 70 -4.22 -3.89 -8.94
N ALA A 71 -4.67 -3.33 -10.07
CA ALA A 71 -4.38 -3.86 -11.40
C ALA A 71 -2.87 -3.78 -11.73
N ILE A 72 -2.18 -2.71 -11.31
CA ILE A 72 -0.72 -2.57 -11.44
C ILE A 72 0.02 -3.68 -10.68
N PHE A 73 -0.46 -4.04 -9.48
CA PHE A 73 0.12 -5.07 -8.62
C PHE A 73 -0.33 -6.50 -8.92
N ALA A 74 -1.41 -6.71 -9.68
CA ALA A 74 -1.95 -8.02 -10.00
C ALA A 74 -0.90 -9.06 -10.46
N PRO A 75 0.03 -8.76 -11.41
CA PRO A 75 1.05 -9.73 -11.82
C PRO A 75 2.14 -9.98 -10.78
N ALA A 76 2.29 -9.10 -9.77
CA ALA A 76 3.27 -9.22 -8.69
C ALA A 76 2.64 -9.69 -7.37
N LYS A 77 1.34 -9.96 -7.35
CA LYS A 77 0.62 -10.38 -6.14
C LYS A 77 1.13 -11.74 -5.68
N ASN A 78 1.37 -11.87 -4.37
CA ASN A 78 1.90 -13.07 -3.72
C ASN A 78 3.30 -13.48 -4.20
N LEU A 79 4.02 -12.60 -4.90
CA LEU A 79 5.46 -12.77 -5.10
C LEU A 79 6.17 -12.25 -3.85
N GLY A 80 6.94 -13.12 -3.22
CA GLY A 80 7.71 -12.79 -2.03
C GLY A 80 8.95 -13.66 -1.96
N HIS A 81 9.76 -13.40 -0.93
CA HIS A 81 10.85 -14.31 -0.60
C HIS A 81 10.30 -15.56 0.08
N ARG A 82 10.90 -16.72 -0.17
CA ARG A 82 10.63 -17.91 0.65
C ARG A 82 11.31 -17.69 1.99
N GLU A 83 10.53 -17.58 3.05
CA GLU A 83 11.03 -17.43 4.42
C GLU A 83 10.85 -18.74 5.18
N GLY A 84 11.84 -19.13 5.98
CA GLY A 84 11.79 -20.39 6.71
C GLY A 84 12.00 -21.64 5.83
N LEU A 85 11.72 -22.80 6.41
CA LEU A 85 11.87 -24.08 5.73
C LEU A 85 10.72 -24.29 4.72
N PRO A 86 10.94 -25.03 3.61
CA PRO A 86 9.89 -25.34 2.64
C PRO A 86 8.60 -25.90 3.22
N GLU A 87 8.69 -26.68 4.29
CA GLU A 87 7.57 -27.31 5.00
C GLU A 87 6.74 -26.33 5.86
N ASN A 88 7.21 -25.10 6.07
CA ASN A 88 6.55 -24.07 6.88
C ASN A 88 5.96 -22.91 6.04
N ASN A 89 6.03 -22.99 4.70
CA ASN A 89 5.43 -22.02 3.78
C ASN A 89 4.09 -22.50 3.21
#